data_AF-A0A259DAF3-F1
#
_entry.id   AF-A0A259DAF3-F1
#
_cell.length_a   1.000
_cell.length_b   1.000
_cell.length_c   1.000
_cell.angle_alpha   90.00
_cell.angle_beta   90.00
_cell.angle_gamma   90.00
#
_symmetry.space_group_name_H-M   'P 1'
#
loop_
_entity.id
_entity.type
_entity.pdbx_description
1 polymer ?
#
loop_
_entity_poly.entity_id
_entity_poly.type
_entity_poly.pdbx_seq_one_letter_code
_entity_poly.pdbx_strand_id
1 'polypeptide(L)' 'MKRGATKVLFVSSEAYPLIKTGGLGDVLYSLPHAVHARGADIRL' A
#
# COMPACT_ATOMS: atom_id res chain seq x y z
N MET A 1 3.09 4.67 -19.11
CA MET A 1 2.55 5.32 -17.89
C MET A 1 1.08 5.65 -18.14
N LYS A 2 0.14 5.12 -17.35
CA LYS A 2 -1.30 5.43 -17.53
C LYS A 2 -1.54 6.89 -17.14
N ARG A 3 -1.74 7.78 -18.12
CA ARG A 3 -2.14 9.18 -17.89
C ARG A 3 -3.57 9.18 -17.30
N GLY A 4 -3.69 9.30 -15.99
CA GLY A 4 -4.99 9.39 -15.30
C GLY A 4 -5.11 8.65 -13.97
N ALA A 5 -4.19 7.72 -13.66
CA ALA A 5 -4.21 7.02 -12.37
C ALA A 5 -3.62 7.89 -11.24
N THR A 6 -4.35 8.02 -10.13
CA THR A 6 -3.84 8.66 -8.91
C THR A 6 -2.62 7.89 -8.41
N LYS A 7 -1.52 8.61 -8.17
CA LYS A 7 -0.27 8.04 -7.66
C LYS A 7 -0.22 8.15 -6.15
N VAL A 8 0.00 7.04 -5.46
CA VAL A 8 0.04 6.98 -3.99
C VAL A 8 1.31 6.27 -3.55
N LEU A 9 2.09 6.91 -2.68
CA LEU A 9 3.21 6.30 -1.97
C LEU A 9 2.82 6.07 -0.52
N PHE A 10 2.79 4.81 -0.09
CA PHE A 10 2.62 4.45 1.30
C PHE A 10 3.97 4.49 2.01
N VAL A 11 4.01 5.04 3.23
CA VAL A 11 5.22 5.08 4.08
C VAL A 11 4.81 4.62 5.47
N SER A 12 5.57 3.67 6.03
CA SER A 12 5.27 3.05 7.31
C SER A 12 6.53 2.44 7.92
N SER A 13 6.55 2.32 9.25
CA SER A 13 7.57 1.57 9.99
C SER A 13 7.34 0.05 9.97
N GLU A 14 6.18 -0.41 9.50
CA GLU A 14 5.80 -1.83 9.42
C GLU A 14 5.29 -2.20 8.01
N ALA A 15 5.68 -3.38 7.52
CA ALA A 15 5.25 -3.95 6.25
C ALA A 15 5.31 -5.49 6.31
N TYR A 16 4.16 -6.17 6.26
CA TYR A 16 4.11 -7.63 6.19
C TYR A 16 4.46 -8.13 4.76
N PRO A 17 5.26 -9.20 4.57
CA PRO A 17 5.80 -10.11 5.58
C PRO A 17 7.21 -9.75 6.10
N LEU A 18 7.73 -8.55 5.79
CA LEU A 18 9.12 -8.18 6.09
C LEU A 18 9.34 -7.80 7.57
N ILE A 19 8.50 -6.91 8.10
CA ILE A 19 8.59 -6.42 9.49
C ILE A 19 7.19 -6.08 10.01
N LYS A 20 6.87 -6.57 11.21
CA LYS A 20 5.57 -6.39 11.85
C LYS A 20 5.72 -6.52 13.36
N THR A 21 5.25 -5.53 14.10
CA THR A 21 5.16 -5.56 15.57
C THR A 21 3.70 -5.53 16.03
N GLY A 22 2.79 -5.02 15.20
CA GLY A 22 1.37 -4.95 15.51
C GLY A 22 0.48 -4.87 14.27
N GLY A 23 -0.75 -4.37 14.43
CA GLY A 23 -1.77 -4.34 13.36
C GLY A 23 -1.42 -3.44 12.18
N LEU A 24 -0.46 -2.50 12.32
CA LEU A 24 -0.06 -1.60 11.25
C LEU A 24 0.45 -2.37 10.02
N GLY A 25 1.25 -3.43 10.22
CA GLY A 25 1.72 -4.27 9.12
C GLY A 25 0.60 -4.96 8.32
N ASP A 26 -0.54 -5.29 8.95
CA ASP A 26 -1.70 -5.89 8.25
C ASP A 26 -2.45 -4.83 7.43
N VAL A 27 -2.53 -3.61 7.96
CA VAL A 27 -3.13 -2.48 7.25
C VAL A 27 -2.28 -2.11 6.04
N LEU A 28 -0.95 -2.01 6.21
CA LEU A 28 -0.03 -1.72 5.10
C LEU A 28 0.06 -2.85 4.08
N TYR A 29 -0.39 -4.04 4.43
CA TYR A 29 -0.58 -5.12 3.45
C TYR A 29 -1.92 -4.96 2.71
N SER A 30 -3.03 -4.88 3.43
CA SER A 30 -4.39 -4.95 2.85
C SER A 30 -4.84 -3.66 2.15
N LEU A 31 -4.53 -2.48 2.69
CA LEU A 31 -5.01 -1.20 2.18
C LEU A 31 -4.39 -0.85 0.81
N PRO A 32 -3.07 -0.97 0.58
CA PRO A 32 -2.50 -0.70 -0.75
C PRO A 32 -3.07 -1.62 -1.83
N HIS A 33 -3.35 -2.89 -1.50
CA HIS A 33 -4.02 -3.82 -2.41
C HIS A 33 -5.45 -3.36 -2.77
N ALA A 34 -6.24 -2.94 -1.78
CA ALA A 34 -7.58 -2.42 -2.02
C ALA A 34 -7.58 -1.12 -2.85
N VAL A 35 -6.64 -0.22 -2.59
CA VAL A 35 -6.47 1.04 -3.34
C VAL A 35 -6.01 0.77 -4.78
N HIS A 36 -5.09 -0.18 -4.97
CA HIS A 36 -4.67 -0.63 -6.29
C HIS A 36 -5.84 -1.21 -7.11
N ALA A 37 -6.68 -2.03 -6.49
CA ALA A 37 -7.87 -2.60 -7.14
C ALA A 37 -8.87 -1.53 -7.62
N ARG A 38 -8.85 -0.33 -7.03
CA ARG A 38 -9.65 0.83 -7.46
C ARG A 38 -8.97 1.67 -8.56
N GLY A 39 -7.84 1.21 -9.10
CA GLY A 39 -7.18 1.81 -10.26
C GLY A 39 -6.06 2.79 -9.95
N ALA A 40 -5.66 2.92 -8.68
CA ALA A 40 -4.51 3.75 -8.31
C ALA A 40 -3.17 3.07 -8.66
N ASP A 41 -2.18 3.91 -9.02
CA ASP A 41 -0.78 3.51 -9.17
C ASP A 41 -0.10 3.63 -7.80
N ILE A 42 0.11 2.50 -7.13
CA ILE A 42 0.59 2.47 -5.75
C ILE A 42 2.06 2.03 -5.68
N ARG A 43 2.76 2.57 -4.68
CA ARG A 43 4.08 2.15 -4.22
C ARG A 43 4.05 1.99 -2.71
N LEU A 44 4.84 1.04 -2.21
CA LEU A 44 5.04 0.74 -0.79
C LEU A 44 6.54 0.87 -0.50
#